data_AF-A0A2N0NGK5-F1
#
_entry.id   AF-A0A2N0NGK5-F1
#
_cell.length_a   1.000
_cell.length_b   1.000
_cell.length_c   1.000
_cell.angle_alpha   90.00
_cell.angle_beta   90.00
_cell.angle_gamma   90.00
#
_symmetry.space_group_name_H-M   'P 1'
#
loop_
_entity.id
_entity.type
_entity.pdbx_description
1 polymer ?
#
loop_
_entity_poly.entity_id
_entity_poly.type
_entity_poly.pdbx_seq_one_letter_code
_entity_poly.pdbx_strand_id
1 'polypeptide(L)'
;MQIYGLCFIGQGVTPIPLQNVVVEANVVDMIAEVTISQTYKNVEKDTIEAFYKFPIYEAAAICGFEAEIDGQRKIKGIVKESKEAAKEYTEAVQKGHGAYLLESESEDVFQCSVGNITSGQTVIIKITYVTELKHDSETEKIRFVLPTNIAPRYGSSEYSSSSNDGKILNPDVVSYSNKADFYLDLAVTCRMTSTIQNIESPSHKISTEMN
;
A
#
# COMPACT_ATOMS: atom_id res chain seq x y z
N MET A 1 -12.57 3.41 11.23
CA MET A 1 -11.29 3.10 10.54
C MET A 1 -11.57 3.24 9.04
N GLN A 2 -10.74 3.96 8.27
CA GLN A 2 -11.12 4.58 6.99
C GLN A 2 -10.10 4.19 5.90
N ILE A 3 -10.40 3.23 5.01
CA ILE A 3 -9.44 2.83 3.95
C ILE A 3 -10.22 2.31 2.74
N TYR A 4 -10.42 3.14 1.71
CA TYR A 4 -10.52 2.58 0.36
C TYR A 4 -9.16 2.80 -0.28
N GLY A 5 -8.41 1.71 -0.42
CA GLY A 5 -7.11 1.74 -1.06
C GLY A 5 -7.18 1.39 -2.54
N LEU A 6 -8.29 1.54 -3.25
CA LEU A 6 -8.33 1.59 -4.72
C LEU A 6 -9.49 2.48 -5.15
N CYS A 7 -9.27 3.35 -6.13
CA CYS A 7 -10.27 4.24 -6.71
C CYS A 7 -10.10 4.28 -8.22
N PHE A 8 -11.20 4.34 -8.98
CA PHE A 8 -11.15 4.55 -10.43
C PHE A 8 -11.79 5.88 -10.81
N ILE A 9 -11.39 6.43 -11.96
CA ILE A 9 -11.93 7.68 -12.51
C ILE A 9 -12.94 7.33 -13.61
N GLY A 10 -14.23 7.60 -13.34
CA GLY A 10 -15.31 7.57 -14.32
C GLY A 10 -15.87 8.98 -14.55
N GLN A 11 -17.15 9.20 -14.27
CA GLN A 11 -17.75 10.56 -14.18
C GLN A 11 -17.31 11.33 -12.91
N GLY A 12 -16.54 10.67 -12.05
CA GLY A 12 -15.95 11.17 -10.81
C GLY A 12 -15.05 10.09 -10.21
N VAL A 13 -14.41 10.39 -9.07
CA VAL A 13 -13.59 9.41 -8.33
C VAL A 13 -14.52 8.43 -7.62
N THR A 14 -14.52 7.18 -8.05
CA THR A 14 -15.35 6.12 -7.47
C THR A 14 -14.47 5.14 -6.72
N PRO A 15 -14.70 4.91 -5.41
CA PRO A 15 -13.90 3.98 -4.65
C PRO A 15 -14.25 2.52 -4.97
N ILE A 16 -13.23 1.67 -5.01
CA ILE A 16 -13.37 0.22 -5.01
C ILE A 16 -13.30 -0.25 -3.55
N PRO A 17 -14.35 -0.93 -3.04
CA PRO A 17 -14.35 -1.41 -1.67
C PRO A 17 -13.16 -2.34 -1.39
N LEU A 18 -12.39 -1.96 -0.37
CA LEU A 18 -11.37 -2.82 0.22
C LEU A 18 -12.08 -3.94 0.99
N GLN A 19 -11.80 -5.19 0.64
CA GLN A 19 -12.50 -6.34 1.22
C GLN A 19 -11.75 -6.93 2.40
N ASN A 20 -10.41 -6.94 2.34
CA ASN A 20 -9.57 -7.52 3.38
C ASN A 20 -8.20 -6.86 3.39
N VAL A 21 -7.61 -6.73 4.58
CA VAL A 21 -6.22 -6.29 4.76
C VAL A 21 -5.52 -7.26 5.71
N VAL A 22 -4.42 -7.84 5.24
CA VAL A 22 -3.53 -8.67 6.05
C VAL A 22 -2.17 -8.00 6.07
N VAL A 23 -1.63 -7.80 7.27
CA VAL A 23 -0.30 -7.23 7.49
C VAL A 23 0.53 -8.21 8.30
N GLU A 24 1.67 -8.59 7.74
CA GLU A 24 2.67 -9.41 8.40
C GLU A 24 3.91 -8.55 8.59
N ALA A 25 4.34 -8.36 9.84
CA ALA A 25 5.55 -7.62 10.17
C ALA A 25 6.56 -8.55 10.86
N ASN A 26 7.77 -8.59 10.34
CA ASN A 26 8.92 -9.28 10.94
C ASN A 26 9.88 -8.23 11.47
N VAL A 27 9.91 -8.07 12.79
CA VAL A 27 10.84 -7.19 13.49
C VAL A 27 12.08 -7.98 13.90
N VAL A 28 13.25 -7.51 13.47
CA VAL A 28 14.55 -8.00 13.91
C VAL A 28 15.33 -6.84 14.47
N ASP A 29 15.50 -6.84 15.80
CA ASP A 29 16.07 -5.72 16.55
C ASP A 29 15.39 -4.37 16.19
N MET A 30 16.11 -3.51 15.46
CA MET A 30 15.68 -2.16 15.09
C MET A 30 15.08 -2.05 13.69
N ILE A 31 14.96 -3.16 12.95
CA ILE A 31 14.45 -3.16 11.57
C ILE A 31 13.16 -3.97 11.50
N ALA A 32 12.18 -3.47 10.75
CA ALA A 32 10.96 -4.19 10.42
C ALA A 32 10.87 -4.42 8.92
N GLU A 33 10.71 -5.67 8.50
CA GLU A 33 10.17 -6.02 7.20
C GLU A 33 8.65 -6.16 7.33
N VAL A 34 7.89 -5.44 6.51
CA VAL A 34 6.44 -5.41 6.57
C VAL A 34 5.89 -5.78 5.21
N THR A 35 4.99 -6.76 5.19
CA THR A 35 4.22 -7.12 4.01
C THR A 35 2.75 -6.78 4.24
N ILE A 36 2.21 -5.90 3.40
CA ILE A 36 0.80 -5.52 3.38
C ILE A 36 0.15 -6.23 2.18
N SER A 37 -0.94 -6.95 2.42
CA SER A 37 -1.76 -7.61 1.41
C SER A 37 -3.19 -7.06 1.45
N GLN A 38 -3.64 -6.44 0.36
CA GLN A 38 -4.95 -5.79 0.27
C GLN A 38 -5.78 -6.44 -0.83
N THR A 39 -6.99 -6.87 -0.48
CA THR A 39 -7.91 -7.54 -1.43
C THR A 39 -8.98 -6.59 -1.91
N TYR A 40 -9.13 -6.51 -3.23
CA TYR A 40 -10.11 -5.68 -3.91
C TYR A 40 -10.89 -6.50 -4.92
N LYS A 41 -12.14 -6.12 -5.16
CA LYS A 41 -12.98 -6.72 -6.19
C LYS A 41 -13.65 -5.63 -7.02
N ASN A 42 -13.54 -5.73 -8.34
CA ASN A 42 -14.34 -4.89 -9.21
C ASN A 42 -15.80 -5.37 -9.16
N VAL A 43 -16.66 -4.59 -8.52
CA VAL A 43 -18.12 -4.83 -8.44
C VAL A 43 -18.91 -4.12 -9.54
N GLU A 44 -18.23 -3.30 -10.34
CA GLU A 44 -18.82 -2.59 -11.47
C GLU A 44 -19.09 -3.55 -12.64
N LYS A 45 -19.96 -3.13 -13.56
CA LYS A 45 -20.29 -3.91 -14.76
C LYS A 45 -19.21 -3.82 -15.83
N ASP A 46 -18.42 -2.75 -15.79
CA ASP A 46 -17.42 -2.44 -16.80
C ASP A 46 -16.01 -2.77 -16.30
N THR A 47 -15.09 -2.92 -17.24
CA THR A 47 -13.66 -2.99 -16.94
C THR A 47 -13.18 -1.62 -16.49
N ILE A 48 -12.42 -1.57 -15.39
CA ILE A 48 -11.95 -0.31 -14.79
C ILE A 48 -10.43 -0.29 -14.66
N GLU A 49 -9.88 0.92 -14.67
CA GLU A 49 -8.51 1.20 -14.24
C GLU A 49 -8.57 1.98 -12.94
N ALA A 50 -7.84 1.51 -11.93
CA ALA A 50 -7.89 2.04 -10.58
C ALA A 50 -6.51 2.37 -10.05
N PHE A 51 -6.44 3.30 -9.11
CA PHE A 51 -5.21 3.65 -8.43
C PHE A 51 -5.49 3.93 -6.95
N TYR A 52 -4.43 3.94 -6.16
CA TYR A 52 -4.46 4.47 -4.80
C TYR A 52 -3.10 4.94 -4.36
N LYS A 53 -3.13 5.73 -3.28
CA LYS A 53 -1.95 6.21 -2.59
C LYS A 53 -1.91 5.59 -1.21
N PHE A 54 -0.73 5.16 -0.78
CA PHE A 54 -0.52 4.66 0.56
C PHE A 54 0.70 5.31 1.21
N PRO A 55 0.61 5.60 2.52
CA PRO A 55 1.72 6.17 3.27
C PRO A 55 2.73 5.08 3.59
N ILE A 56 4.02 5.41 3.46
CA ILE A 56 5.11 4.65 4.07
C ILE A 56 5.96 5.65 4.86
N TYR A 57 6.59 5.20 5.94
CA TYR A 57 7.53 6.03 6.67
C TYR A 57 8.68 6.49 5.75
N GLU A 58 9.13 7.75 5.88
CA GLU A 58 10.13 8.38 4.99
C GLU A 58 11.44 7.57 4.87
N ALA A 59 11.83 6.86 5.94
CA ALA A 59 13.03 6.04 6.00
C ALA A 59 12.81 4.58 5.53
N ALA A 60 11.67 4.28 4.90
CA ALA A 60 11.37 2.95 4.40
C ALA A 60 11.80 2.76 2.95
N ALA A 61 12.15 1.52 2.61
CA ALA A 61 12.44 1.11 1.25
C ALA A 61 11.50 -0.01 0.81
N ILE A 62 10.83 0.17 -0.33
CA ILE A 62 10.04 -0.90 -0.95
C ILE A 62 11.00 -1.93 -1.55
N CYS A 63 10.86 -3.19 -1.13
CA CYS A 63 11.67 -4.30 -1.59
C CYS A 63 10.86 -5.37 -2.35
N GLY A 64 9.53 -5.29 -2.34
CA GLY A 64 8.67 -6.24 -3.04
C GLY A 64 7.34 -5.65 -3.47
N PHE A 65 6.90 -6.04 -4.66
CA PHE A 65 5.55 -5.79 -5.17
C PHE A 65 5.05 -7.02 -5.90
N GLU A 66 3.86 -7.48 -5.54
CA GLU A 66 3.17 -8.59 -6.19
C GLU A 66 1.69 -8.25 -6.38
N ALA A 67 1.11 -8.80 -7.44
CA ALA A 67 -0.33 -8.78 -7.64
C ALA A 67 -0.82 -10.20 -7.90
N GLU A 68 -1.88 -10.61 -7.23
CA GLU A 68 -2.54 -11.89 -7.45
C GLU A 68 -3.95 -11.68 -8.01
N ILE A 69 -4.28 -12.39 -9.08
CA ILE A 69 -5.52 -12.25 -9.83
C ILE A 69 -6.34 -13.53 -9.68
N ASP A 70 -7.55 -13.39 -9.15
CA ASP A 70 -8.55 -14.45 -8.96
C ASP A 70 -8.01 -15.71 -8.26
N GLY A 71 -6.96 -15.58 -7.45
CA GLY A 71 -6.32 -16.70 -6.73
C GLY A 71 -5.47 -17.62 -7.61
N GLN A 72 -5.26 -17.28 -8.89
CA GLN A 72 -4.69 -18.20 -9.89
C GLN A 72 -3.39 -17.69 -10.49
N ARG A 73 -3.33 -16.40 -10.79
CA ARG A 73 -2.18 -15.80 -11.47
C ARG A 73 -1.46 -14.86 -10.51
N LYS A 74 -0.15 -15.06 -10.37
CA LYS A 74 0.73 -14.16 -9.62
C LYS A 74 1.60 -13.37 -10.58
N ILE A 75 1.70 -12.09 -10.32
CA ILE A 75 2.55 -11.14 -11.03
C ILE A 75 3.57 -10.62 -10.03
N LYS A 76 4.83 -10.62 -10.42
CA LYS A 76 5.92 -10.09 -9.62
C LYS A 76 6.42 -8.80 -10.26
N GLY A 77 6.49 -7.73 -9.47
CA GLY A 77 7.06 -6.46 -9.89
C GLY A 77 8.55 -6.58 -10.19
N ILE A 78 9.00 -5.87 -11.22
CA ILE A 78 10.42 -5.72 -11.58
C ILE A 78 10.71 -4.23 -11.54
N VAL A 79 11.77 -3.86 -10.82
CA VAL A 79 12.20 -2.46 -10.73
C VAL A 79 12.77 -2.02 -12.09
N LYS A 80 12.28 -0.87 -12.57
CA LYS A 80 12.67 -0.26 -13.84
C LYS A 80 12.82 1.24 -13.66
N GLU A 81 13.44 1.89 -14.64
CA GLU A 81 13.42 3.35 -14.71
C GLU A 81 11.98 3.85 -14.92
N SER A 82 11.65 4.99 -14.32
CA SER A 82 10.27 5.49 -14.24
C SER A 82 9.59 5.62 -15.59
N LYS A 83 10.26 6.21 -16.61
CA LYS A 83 9.69 6.39 -17.95
C LYS A 83 9.46 5.05 -18.64
N GLU A 84 10.38 4.09 -18.49
CA GLU A 84 10.21 2.74 -19.03
C GLU A 84 9.00 2.04 -18.40
N ALA A 85 8.90 2.05 -17.07
CA ALA A 85 7.79 1.43 -16.34
C ALA A 85 6.43 2.04 -16.72
N ALA A 86 6.36 3.37 -16.76
CA ALA A 86 5.16 4.11 -17.16
C ALA A 86 4.73 3.81 -18.60
N LYS A 87 5.69 3.76 -19.52
CA LYS A 87 5.42 3.42 -20.92
C LYS A 87 4.87 2.01 -21.07
N GLU A 88 5.51 1.02 -20.45
CA GLU A 88 5.06 -0.38 -20.52
C GLU A 88 3.67 -0.57 -19.90
N TYR A 89 3.41 0.07 -18.77
CA TYR A 89 2.09 0.08 -18.14
C TYR A 89 1.04 0.64 -19.11
N THR A 90 1.28 1.83 -19.67
CA THR A 90 0.34 2.48 -20.58
C THR A 90 0.07 1.64 -21.83
N GLU A 91 1.10 1.07 -22.43
CA GLU A 91 0.95 0.19 -23.61
C GLU A 91 0.16 -1.08 -23.28
N ALA A 92 0.38 -1.68 -22.11
CA ALA A 92 -0.35 -2.87 -21.67
C ALA A 92 -1.84 -2.54 -21.45
N VAL A 93 -2.14 -1.41 -20.80
CA VAL A 93 -3.52 -0.96 -20.60
C VAL A 93 -4.22 -0.71 -21.93
N GLN A 94 -3.58 -0.01 -22.87
CA GLN A 94 -4.13 0.27 -24.21
C GLN A 94 -4.41 -1.00 -25.02
N LYS A 95 -3.61 -2.06 -24.82
CA LYS A 95 -3.80 -3.37 -25.46
C LYS A 95 -4.89 -4.23 -24.79
N GLY A 96 -5.53 -3.73 -23.73
CA GLY A 96 -6.55 -4.47 -22.98
C GLY A 96 -5.97 -5.51 -22.01
N HIS A 97 -4.67 -5.44 -21.69
CA HIS A 97 -4.03 -6.34 -20.74
C HIS A 97 -4.09 -5.78 -19.32
N GLY A 98 -4.19 -6.66 -18.32
CA GLY A 98 -4.01 -6.27 -16.93
C GLY A 98 -2.59 -5.75 -16.70
N ALA A 99 -2.47 -4.57 -16.08
CA ALA A 99 -1.20 -3.89 -15.84
C ALA A 99 -1.12 -3.39 -14.40
N TYR A 100 0.08 -3.38 -13.82
CA TYR A 100 0.28 -3.09 -12.40
C TYR A 100 1.55 -2.27 -12.26
N LEU A 101 1.45 -1.08 -11.69
CA LEU A 101 2.53 -0.12 -11.57
C LEU A 101 2.56 0.42 -10.14
N LEU A 102 3.76 0.56 -9.58
CA LEU A 102 3.99 1.11 -8.26
C LEU A 102 5.07 2.19 -8.37
N GLU A 103 4.74 3.42 -7.96
CA GLU A 103 5.60 4.59 -8.14
C GLU A 103 5.66 5.40 -6.85
N SER A 104 6.84 5.96 -6.54
CA SER A 104 6.97 6.96 -5.48
C SER A 104 6.39 8.29 -5.97
N GLU A 105 5.44 8.85 -5.22
CA GLU A 105 4.97 10.21 -5.41
C GLU A 105 5.89 11.18 -4.68
N SER A 106 6.01 11.00 -3.36
CA SER A 106 6.92 11.72 -2.45
C SER A 106 7.78 10.74 -1.66
N GLU A 107 8.61 11.24 -0.73
CA GLU A 107 9.46 10.42 0.15
C GLU A 107 8.65 9.45 1.03
N ASP A 108 7.40 9.78 1.32
CA ASP A 108 6.53 9.07 2.26
C ASP A 108 5.17 8.66 1.66
N VAL A 109 4.98 8.83 0.35
CA VAL A 109 3.75 8.44 -0.36
C VAL A 109 4.10 7.72 -1.65
N PHE A 110 3.45 6.56 -1.84
CA PHE A 110 3.53 5.77 -3.06
C PHE A 110 2.16 5.64 -3.69
N GLN A 111 2.11 5.68 -5.02
CA GLN A 111 0.92 5.40 -5.81
C GLN A 111 1.04 4.02 -6.44
N CYS A 112 0.01 3.19 -6.28
CA CYS A 112 -0.16 1.96 -7.02
C CYS A 112 -1.30 2.13 -8.03
N SER A 113 -1.03 1.83 -9.29
CA SER A 113 -1.97 1.86 -10.41
C SER A 113 -2.22 0.44 -10.93
N VAL A 114 -3.47 0.10 -11.14
CA VAL A 114 -3.96 -1.22 -11.55
C VAL A 114 -4.90 -1.05 -12.74
N GLY A 115 -4.44 -1.43 -13.92
CA GLY A 115 -5.17 -1.28 -15.18
C GLY A 115 -5.95 -2.52 -15.57
N ASN A 116 -7.08 -2.31 -16.25
CA ASN A 116 -7.93 -3.34 -16.84
C ASN A 116 -8.43 -4.42 -15.86
N ILE A 117 -8.95 -4.00 -14.70
CA ILE A 117 -9.64 -4.89 -13.77
C ILE A 117 -11.03 -5.19 -14.35
N THR A 118 -11.27 -6.43 -14.79
CA THR A 118 -12.55 -6.80 -15.42
C THR A 118 -13.68 -6.93 -14.39
N SER A 119 -14.94 -6.87 -14.84
CA SER A 119 -16.10 -7.01 -13.96
C SER A 119 -16.05 -8.33 -13.18
N GLY A 120 -16.21 -8.25 -11.86
CA GLY A 120 -16.16 -9.40 -10.95
C GLY A 120 -14.76 -9.90 -10.59
N GLN A 121 -13.71 -9.38 -11.23
CA GLN A 121 -12.33 -9.79 -10.97
C GLN A 121 -11.87 -9.36 -9.58
N THR A 122 -11.14 -10.26 -8.92
CA THR A 122 -10.52 -10.02 -7.62
C THR A 122 -9.02 -9.85 -7.79
N VAL A 123 -8.47 -8.79 -7.21
CA VAL A 123 -7.05 -8.47 -7.23
C VAL A 123 -6.56 -8.33 -5.79
N ILE A 124 -5.48 -9.04 -5.47
CA ILE A 124 -4.75 -8.88 -4.21
C ILE A 124 -3.45 -8.15 -4.51
N ILE A 125 -3.29 -6.96 -3.95
CA ILE A 125 -2.06 -6.18 -4.06
C ILE A 125 -1.21 -6.43 -2.82
N LYS A 126 0.03 -6.88 -3.03
CA LYS A 126 0.98 -7.19 -1.97
C LYS A 126 2.22 -6.31 -2.11
N ILE A 127 2.48 -5.50 -1.09
CA ILE A 127 3.64 -4.60 -1.02
C ILE A 127 4.49 -5.02 0.16
N THR A 128 5.79 -5.18 -0.07
CA THR A 128 6.77 -5.46 0.98
C THR A 128 7.77 -4.32 1.06
N TYR A 129 7.98 -3.80 2.27
CA TYR A 129 8.96 -2.76 2.55
C TYR A 129 9.73 -3.07 3.82
N VAL A 130 10.92 -2.50 3.91
CA VAL A 130 11.76 -2.52 5.12
C VAL A 130 11.84 -1.11 5.69
N THR A 131 11.84 -0.98 7.02
CA THR A 131 11.93 0.32 7.69
C THR A 131 12.67 0.21 9.03
N GLU A 132 13.35 1.29 9.41
CA GLU A 132 13.96 1.41 10.74
C GLU A 132 12.92 1.81 11.78
N LEU A 133 12.98 1.16 12.94
CA LEU A 133 12.10 1.43 14.07
C LEU A 133 12.69 2.51 14.97
N LYS A 134 11.83 3.37 15.52
CA LYS A 134 12.26 4.42 16.44
C LYS A 134 12.49 3.85 17.83
N HIS A 135 13.63 4.21 18.42
CA HIS A 135 13.95 3.97 19.83
C HIS A 135 13.58 5.19 20.67
N ASP A 136 12.88 4.95 21.77
CA ASP A 136 12.57 5.94 22.79
C ASP A 136 13.61 5.80 23.91
N SER A 137 14.53 6.77 24.02
CA SER A 137 15.65 6.74 24.98
C SER A 137 15.25 7.01 26.44
N GLU A 138 14.03 7.45 26.70
CA GLU A 138 13.56 7.65 28.08
C GLU A 138 12.96 6.36 28.64
N THR A 139 12.27 5.61 27.78
CA THR A 139 11.59 4.37 28.15
C THR A 139 12.33 3.10 27.72
N GLU A 140 13.40 3.24 26.94
CA GLU A 140 14.17 2.16 26.29
C GLU A 140 13.26 1.21 25.48
N LYS A 141 12.26 1.78 24.80
CA LYS A 141 11.27 1.03 24.00
C LYS A 141 11.50 1.23 22.50
N ILE A 142 11.25 0.18 21.73
CA ILE A 142 11.21 0.23 20.27
C ILE A 142 9.74 0.34 19.84
N ARG A 143 9.46 1.20 18.85
CA ARG A 143 8.10 1.44 18.37
C ARG A 143 7.92 1.01 16.92
N PHE A 144 7.06 0.01 16.71
CA PHE A 144 6.48 -0.29 15.41
C PHE A 144 5.26 0.60 15.15
N VAL A 145 5.21 1.21 13.96
CA VAL A 145 4.07 2.03 13.51
C VAL A 145 3.67 1.56 12.12
N LEU A 146 2.38 1.25 11.96
CA LEU A 146 1.77 0.99 10.66
C LEU A 146 0.89 2.20 10.28
N PRO A 147 1.32 3.06 9.36
CA PRO A 147 0.51 4.18 8.89
C PRO A 147 -0.73 3.69 8.14
N THR A 148 -1.92 4.20 8.50
CA THR A 148 -3.20 3.81 7.87
C THR A 148 -3.94 4.97 7.20
N ASN A 149 -3.36 6.18 7.20
CA ASN A 149 -4.00 7.38 6.68
C ASN A 149 -2.96 8.38 6.15
N ILE A 150 -3.27 9.08 5.05
CA ILE A 150 -2.48 10.20 4.54
C ILE A 150 -3.19 11.49 4.95
N ALA A 151 -2.66 12.21 5.94
CA ALA A 151 -3.23 13.49 6.34
C ALA A 151 -3.14 14.52 5.19
N PRO A 152 -4.14 15.41 5.02
CA PRO A 152 -4.03 16.51 4.07
C PRO A 152 -2.79 17.35 4.34
N ARG A 153 -1.93 17.52 3.33
CA ARG A 153 -0.75 18.39 3.43
C ARG A 153 -1.14 19.84 3.20
N TYR A 154 -0.45 20.75 3.88
CA TYR A 154 -0.66 22.18 3.68
C TYR A 154 -0.03 22.61 2.35
N GLY A 155 -0.78 23.34 1.52
CA GLY A 155 -0.42 23.68 0.15
C GLY A 155 -1.05 22.73 -0.87
N SER A 156 -1.44 23.24 -2.04
CA SER A 156 -1.90 22.41 -3.14
C SER A 156 -0.74 21.53 -3.61
N SER A 157 -0.91 20.21 -3.57
CA SER A 157 0.05 19.33 -4.23
C SER A 157 -0.28 19.36 -5.71
N GLU A 158 0.12 20.45 -6.36
CA GLU A 158 0.20 20.49 -7.81
C GLU A 158 1.38 19.59 -8.22
N TYR A 159 1.23 18.27 -8.07
CA TYR A 159 1.90 17.32 -8.94
C TYR A 159 1.32 17.56 -10.32
N SER A 160 1.83 18.61 -10.95
CA SER A 160 1.53 18.92 -12.33
C SER A 160 1.89 17.67 -13.11
N SER A 161 0.99 17.18 -13.98
CA SER A 161 1.29 16.10 -14.91
C SER A 161 2.47 16.41 -15.87
N SER A 162 3.12 17.57 -15.68
CA SER A 162 4.28 18.12 -16.38
C SER A 162 5.61 17.92 -15.65
N SER A 163 5.66 17.19 -14.53
CA SER A 163 6.93 16.80 -13.92
C SER A 163 7.66 15.81 -14.87
N ASN A 164 8.85 16.20 -15.36
CA ASN A 164 9.63 15.49 -16.41
C ASN A 164 10.24 14.13 -15.98
N ASP A 165 9.90 13.68 -14.78
CA ASP A 165 10.32 12.45 -14.11
C ASP A 165 9.59 11.21 -14.62
N GLY A 166 8.61 11.39 -15.52
CA GLY A 166 8.09 10.29 -16.35
C GLY A 166 7.16 9.32 -15.65
N LYS A 167 6.61 9.73 -14.51
CA LYS A 167 5.68 8.93 -13.68
C LYS A 167 4.23 9.16 -14.07
N ILE A 168 3.34 8.22 -13.75
CA ILE A 168 1.88 8.32 -14.00
C ILE A 168 1.15 8.54 -12.68
N LEU A 169 1.30 9.75 -12.13
CA LEU A 169 0.70 10.13 -10.84
C LEU A 169 -0.61 10.91 -11.04
N ASN A 170 -1.61 10.60 -10.23
CA ASN A 170 -2.87 11.33 -10.17
C ASN A 170 -2.81 12.38 -9.05
N PRO A 171 -2.96 13.69 -9.34
CA PRO A 171 -2.85 14.75 -8.33
C PRO A 171 -4.03 14.71 -7.36
N ASP A 172 -3.76 14.93 -6.06
CA ASP A 172 -4.75 15.26 -5.01
C ASP A 172 -5.98 14.33 -4.84
N VAL A 173 -6.02 13.17 -5.49
CA VAL A 173 -7.12 12.21 -5.30
C VAL A 173 -6.76 11.25 -4.16
N VAL A 174 -7.25 11.57 -2.96
CA VAL A 174 -7.34 10.62 -1.86
C VAL A 174 -8.78 10.58 -1.36
N SER A 175 -9.46 9.46 -1.61
CA SER A 175 -10.86 9.28 -1.23
C SER A 175 -10.96 8.37 0.00
N TYR A 176 -11.58 8.88 1.06
CA TYR A 176 -11.79 8.15 2.31
C TYR A 176 -13.25 7.87 2.53
N SER A 177 -13.58 6.64 2.87
CA SER A 177 -14.94 6.28 3.28
C SER A 177 -15.15 6.38 4.77
N ASN A 178 -16.34 6.86 5.12
CA ASN A 178 -16.84 6.91 6.49
C ASN A 178 -17.36 5.56 6.99
N LYS A 179 -17.37 4.53 6.14
CA LYS A 179 -17.76 3.15 6.45
C LYS A 179 -16.62 2.19 6.09
N ALA A 180 -16.25 1.31 7.02
CA ALA A 180 -15.33 0.21 6.78
C ALA A 180 -16.01 -1.09 7.13
N ASP A 181 -16.26 -1.89 6.09
CA ASP A 181 -16.85 -3.22 6.19
C ASP A 181 -15.78 -4.31 5.98
N PHE A 182 -14.53 -4.03 6.38
CA PHE A 182 -13.40 -4.96 6.30
C PHE A 182 -12.68 -5.07 7.64
N TYR A 183 -11.92 -6.16 7.79
CA TYR A 183 -11.08 -6.40 8.95
C TYR A 183 -9.60 -6.21 8.57
N LEU A 184 -8.84 -5.67 9.52
CA LEU A 184 -7.38 -5.65 9.47
C LEU A 184 -6.89 -6.82 10.32
N ASP A 185 -6.21 -7.76 9.69
CA ASP A 185 -5.42 -8.77 10.40
C ASP A 185 -3.96 -8.32 10.45
N LEU A 186 -3.39 -8.27 11.66
CA LEU A 186 -2.03 -7.79 11.90
C LEU A 186 -1.29 -8.81 12.75
N ALA A 187 -0.31 -9.46 12.15
CA ALA A 187 0.63 -10.34 12.83
C ALA A 187 2.00 -9.67 12.90
N VAL A 188 2.57 -9.56 14.10
CA VAL A 188 3.91 -9.01 14.32
C VAL A 188 4.76 -10.09 14.99
N THR A 189 5.84 -10.51 14.31
CA THR A 189 6.84 -11.42 14.84
C THR A 189 8.06 -10.62 15.24
N CYS A 190 8.44 -10.66 16.51
CA CYS A 190 9.61 -9.95 17.02
C CYS A 190 10.74 -10.93 17.36
N ARG A 191 11.93 -10.67 16.83
CA ARG A 191 13.18 -11.34 17.19
C ARG A 191 14.17 -10.29 17.67
N MET A 192 14.61 -10.42 18.91
CA MET A 192 15.48 -9.46 19.57
C MET A 192 16.73 -10.17 20.08
N THR A 193 17.88 -9.50 20.00
CA THR A 193 19.12 -9.98 20.61
C THR A 193 19.03 -9.96 22.15
N SER A 194 18.24 -9.04 22.70
CA SER A 194 17.95 -8.92 24.13
C SER A 194 16.59 -9.52 24.49
N THR A 195 16.41 -9.93 25.75
CA THR A 195 15.14 -10.46 26.24
C THR A 195 14.02 -9.42 26.16
N ILE A 196 12.91 -9.76 25.48
CA ILE A 196 11.70 -8.95 25.43
C ILE A 196 11.05 -8.94 26.81
N GLN A 197 11.00 -7.77 27.46
CA GLN A 197 10.43 -7.62 28.79
C GLN A 197 8.91 -7.43 28.76
N ASN A 198 8.40 -6.70 27.76
CA ASN A 198 6.99 -6.37 27.62
C ASN A 198 6.65 -6.06 26.16
N ILE A 199 5.40 -6.33 25.77
CA ILE A 199 4.81 -5.91 24.49
C ILE A 199 3.48 -5.24 24.81
N GLU A 200 3.30 -4.01 24.34
CA GLU A 200 2.08 -3.23 24.56
C GLU A 200 1.66 -2.50 23.29
N SER A 201 0.37 -2.20 23.18
CA SER A 201 -0.17 -1.39 22.10
C SER A 201 -1.06 -0.29 22.68
N PRO A 202 -0.75 0.98 22.42
CA PRO A 202 -1.56 2.10 22.90
C PRO A 202 -2.85 2.29 22.08
N SER A 203 -2.93 1.68 20.88
CA SER A 203 -4.00 1.95 19.91
C SER A 203 -5.02 0.82 19.80
N HIS A 204 -4.62 -0.44 19.97
CA HIS A 204 -5.47 -1.60 19.76
C HIS A 204 -5.25 -2.66 20.84
N LYS A 205 -6.25 -3.48 21.11
CA LYS A 205 -6.06 -4.68 21.94
C LYS A 205 -5.20 -5.68 21.18
N ILE A 206 -4.29 -6.33 21.90
CA ILE A 206 -3.36 -7.32 21.32
C ILE A 206 -3.42 -8.62 22.11
N SER A 207 -3.11 -9.72 21.42
CA SER A 207 -2.77 -11.00 22.02
C SER A 207 -1.29 -11.22 21.80
N THR A 208 -0.58 -11.66 22.83
CA THR A 208 0.87 -11.84 22.78
C THR A 208 1.24 -13.25 23.25
N GLU A 209 2.24 -13.83 22.59
CA GLU A 209 2.87 -15.08 22.98
C GLU A 209 4.38 -14.84 22.96
N MET A 210 5.05 -15.16 24.07
CA MET A 210 6.49 -15.03 24.23
C MET A 210 7.06 -16.42 24.44
N ASN A 211 8.05 -16.79 23.63
CA ASN A 211 8.80 -18.04 23.76
C ASN A 211 10.09 -17.85 24.54
#